data_AF-A0A8S3ZCX7-F1
#
_entry.id   AF-A0A8S3ZCX7-F1
#
_cell.length_a   1.000
_cell.length_b   1.000
_cell.length_c   1.000
_cell.angle_alpha   90.00
_cell.angle_beta   90.00
_cell.angle_gamma   90.00
#
_symmetry.space_group_name_H-M   'P 1'
#
loop_
_entity.id
_entity.type
_entity.pdbx_description
1 polymer ?
#
loop_
_entity_poly.entity_id
_entity_poly.type
_entity_poly.pdbx_seq_one_letter_code
_entity_poly.pdbx_strand_id
1 'polypeptide(L)'
;MEGGSVFTFGLNLYHQLGQTPVVENSPLPKQMNLKPLKGKSISGVCVGRFHSVVWTPDSVFTVGFNAGQLGHQKGEKFLSQLRQVSYLRHTDIGIARVACSDAATVCLTTKGDVFVLHEYNCRKIVSKGQDIDKVLVTGGNLDHSVDIGILTEKGGEELSVMMKNESGQ
;
A
#
# COMPACT_ATOMS: atom_id res chain seq x y z
N MET A 1 -22.31 7.47 -9.81
CA MET A 1 -21.44 6.37 -9.32
C MET A 1 -21.26 6.57 -7.83
N GLU A 2 -21.76 5.63 -7.03
CA GLU A 2 -21.53 5.65 -5.58
C GLU A 2 -20.04 5.41 -5.32
N GLY A 3 -19.39 6.38 -4.67
CA GLY A 3 -18.06 6.15 -4.12
C GLY A 3 -18.18 5.09 -3.02
N GLY A 4 -17.35 4.05 -3.09
CA GLY A 4 -17.34 3.00 -2.07
C GLY A 4 -17.02 3.56 -0.67
N SER A 5 -17.29 2.77 0.35
CA SER A 5 -16.87 3.05 1.73
C SER A 5 -15.84 2.02 2.18
N VAL A 6 -14.83 2.47 2.93
CA VAL A 6 -13.85 1.60 3.58
C VAL A 6 -14.05 1.74 5.08
N PHE A 7 -14.22 0.62 5.77
CA PHE A 7 -14.31 0.56 7.23
C PHE A 7 -13.04 -0.08 7.77
N THR A 8 -12.47 0.50 8.82
CA THR A 8 -11.29 0.01 9.51
C THR A 8 -11.55 -0.14 11.00
N PHE A 9 -10.87 -1.08 11.65
CA PHE A 9 -10.96 -1.38 13.08
C PHE A 9 -9.72 -2.16 13.53
N GLY A 10 -9.54 -2.31 14.84
CA GLY A 10 -8.41 -2.98 15.48
C GLY A 10 -7.32 -2.01 15.91
N LEU A 11 -6.08 -2.50 15.93
CA LEU A 11 -4.91 -1.77 16.38
C LEU A 11 -4.52 -0.65 15.39
N ASN A 12 -4.12 0.49 15.93
CA ASN A 12 -3.80 1.69 15.16
C ASN A 12 -2.58 2.46 15.70
N LEU A 13 -1.67 1.77 16.40
CA LEU A 13 -0.42 2.34 16.93
C LEU A 13 0.44 2.98 15.83
N TYR A 14 0.25 2.55 14.58
CA TYR A 14 1.00 3.01 13.41
C TYR A 14 0.16 3.87 12.48
N HIS A 15 -1.04 4.28 12.93
CA HIS A 15 -2.00 5.09 12.18
C HIS A 15 -2.54 4.40 10.91
N GLN A 16 -2.35 3.08 10.81
CA GLN A 16 -2.70 2.28 9.63
C GLN A 16 -4.21 2.20 9.36
N LEU A 17 -5.06 2.58 10.30
CA LEU A 17 -6.52 2.62 10.10
C LEU A 17 -7.00 3.86 9.34
N GLY A 18 -6.18 4.91 9.20
CA GLY A 18 -6.53 6.14 8.47
C GLY A 18 -7.79 6.86 8.99
N GLN A 19 -8.06 6.76 10.29
CA GLN A 19 -9.21 7.36 10.95
C GLN A 19 -8.89 8.76 11.47
N THR A 20 -9.92 9.60 11.58
CA THR A 20 -9.83 10.92 12.23
C THR A 20 -10.93 11.04 13.29
N PRO A 21 -10.64 11.50 14.53
CA PRO A 21 -9.29 11.64 15.10
C PRO A 21 -8.53 10.30 15.13
N VAL A 22 -7.20 10.37 15.28
CA VAL A 22 -6.36 9.18 15.45
C VAL A 22 -6.54 8.66 16.87
N VAL A 23 -6.85 7.38 16.99
CA VAL A 23 -6.96 6.64 18.27
C VAL A 23 -6.05 5.42 18.18
N GLU A 24 -5.43 4.97 19.28
CA GLU A 24 -4.49 3.84 19.25
C GLU A 24 -5.15 2.48 18.99
N ASN A 25 -6.44 2.35 19.33
CA ASN A 25 -7.24 1.14 19.10
C ASN A 25 -8.69 1.54 18.78
N SER A 26 -9.26 0.90 17.77
CA SER A 26 -10.63 1.16 17.30
C SER A 26 -11.39 -0.16 17.27
N PRO A 27 -12.01 -0.59 18.40
CA PRO A 27 -12.53 -1.95 18.53
C PRO A 27 -13.76 -2.24 17.64
N LEU A 28 -14.39 -1.19 17.10
CA LEU A 28 -15.55 -1.29 16.23
C LEU A 28 -15.23 -0.73 14.84
N PRO A 29 -15.83 -1.28 13.76
CA PRO A 29 -15.69 -0.72 12.41
C PRO A 29 -16.06 0.75 12.36
N LYS A 30 -15.12 1.59 11.93
CA LYS A 30 -15.33 3.01 11.69
C LYS A 30 -14.91 3.35 10.26
N GLN A 31 -15.66 4.22 9.62
CA GLN A 31 -15.37 4.63 8.25
C GLN A 31 -14.03 5.38 8.19
N MET A 32 -13.15 4.94 7.30
CA MET A 32 -11.88 5.60 6.99
C MET A 32 -12.15 6.96 6.32
N ASN A 33 -11.27 7.94 6.54
CA ASN A 33 -11.39 9.23 5.89
C ASN A 33 -10.98 9.14 4.41
N LEU A 34 -11.98 9.08 3.51
CA LEU A 34 -11.79 8.98 2.06
C LEU A 34 -11.80 10.32 1.32
N LYS A 35 -11.66 11.46 2.01
CA LYS A 35 -11.58 12.79 1.35
C LYS A 35 -10.56 12.85 0.20
N PRO A 36 -9.36 12.22 0.30
CA PRO A 36 -8.40 12.21 -0.81
C PRO A 36 -8.87 11.46 -2.06
N LEU A 37 -9.90 10.61 -1.96
CA LEU A 37 -10.49 9.83 -3.04
C LEU A 37 -11.80 10.44 -3.56
N LYS A 38 -12.12 11.70 -3.22
CA LYS A 38 -13.38 12.34 -3.61
C LYS A 38 -13.60 12.24 -5.12
N GLY A 39 -14.74 11.66 -5.51
CA GLY A 39 -15.13 11.47 -6.91
C GLY A 39 -14.51 10.25 -7.60
N LYS A 40 -13.75 9.42 -6.87
CA LYS A 40 -13.17 8.18 -7.39
C LYS A 40 -13.91 6.95 -6.86
N SER A 41 -14.05 5.93 -7.70
CA SER A 41 -14.53 4.60 -7.29
C SER A 41 -13.38 3.78 -6.73
N ILE A 42 -13.64 3.07 -5.62
CA ILE A 42 -12.66 2.19 -5.01
C ILE A 42 -12.67 0.85 -5.74
N SER A 43 -11.48 0.36 -6.09
CA SER A 43 -11.28 -0.95 -6.71
C SER A 43 -10.89 -2.01 -5.69
N GLY A 44 -10.24 -1.64 -4.59
CA GLY A 44 -9.93 -2.57 -3.52
C GLY A 44 -9.05 -1.98 -2.42
N VAL A 45 -8.72 -2.85 -1.45
CA VAL A 45 -7.86 -2.58 -0.31
C VAL A 45 -6.89 -3.72 -0.06
N CYS A 46 -5.67 -3.42 0.42
CA CYS A 46 -4.76 -4.41 1.04
C CYS A 46 -4.12 -3.82 2.28
N VAL A 47 -3.64 -4.67 3.16
CA VAL A 47 -3.08 -4.28 4.46
C VAL A 47 -1.81 -5.07 4.75
N GLY A 48 -0.85 -4.40 5.36
CA GLY A 48 0.25 -5.03 6.10
C GLY A 48 0.10 -4.72 7.58
N ARG A 49 1.03 -5.21 8.42
CA ARG A 49 1.03 -4.92 9.85
C ARG A 49 1.05 -3.43 10.19
N PHE A 50 1.76 -2.64 9.38
CA PHE A 50 2.08 -1.24 9.67
C PHE A 50 1.38 -0.23 8.77
N HIS A 51 0.67 -0.67 7.73
CA HIS A 51 0.05 0.21 6.75
C HIS A 51 -1.18 -0.39 6.09
N SER A 52 -2.01 0.50 5.54
CA SER A 52 -3.13 0.13 4.68
C SER A 52 -2.98 0.82 3.33
N VAL A 53 -3.52 0.16 2.31
CA VAL A 53 -3.52 0.64 0.93
C VAL A 53 -4.95 0.58 0.39
N VAL A 54 -5.37 1.66 -0.24
CA VAL A 54 -6.64 1.75 -0.98
C VAL A 54 -6.29 2.14 -2.41
N TRP A 55 -6.84 1.44 -3.39
CA TRP A 55 -6.64 1.82 -4.79
C TRP A 55 -7.96 2.01 -5.53
N THR A 56 -7.86 2.85 -6.54
CA THR A 56 -8.89 3.17 -7.54
C THR A 56 -8.36 2.71 -8.90
N PRO A 57 -9.16 2.75 -9.99
CA PRO A 57 -8.69 2.33 -11.30
C PRO A 57 -7.45 3.07 -11.81
N ASP A 58 -7.14 4.25 -11.26
CA ASP A 58 -6.13 5.19 -11.75
C ASP A 58 -5.17 5.70 -10.66
N SER A 59 -5.27 5.21 -9.41
CA SER A 59 -4.49 5.77 -8.30
C SER A 59 -4.33 4.78 -7.15
N VAL A 60 -3.21 4.87 -6.46
CA VAL A 60 -2.91 4.14 -5.22
C VAL A 60 -2.74 5.14 -4.08
N PHE A 61 -3.35 4.85 -2.93
CA PHE A 61 -3.29 5.65 -1.73
C PHE A 61 -2.82 4.81 -0.56
N THR A 62 -1.89 5.33 0.23
CA THR A 62 -1.30 4.61 1.38
C THR A 62 -1.46 5.42 2.65
N VAL A 63 -1.53 4.74 3.80
CA VAL A 63 -1.64 5.33 5.13
C VAL A 63 -0.95 4.42 6.15
N GLY A 64 -0.42 4.99 7.23
CA GLY A 64 0.25 4.24 8.29
C GLY A 64 1.69 4.67 8.53
N PHE A 65 2.51 3.74 9.04
CA PHE A 65 3.90 3.99 9.39
C PHE A 65 4.83 3.92 8.17
N ASN A 66 5.65 4.95 8.01
CA ASN A 66 6.48 5.17 6.83
C ASN A 66 7.93 4.73 7.06
N ALA A 67 8.17 3.44 6.89
CA ALA A 67 9.51 2.85 6.94
C ALA A 67 9.92 2.28 5.57
N GLY A 68 9.43 2.90 4.49
CA GLY A 68 9.84 2.65 3.11
C GLY A 68 8.81 1.95 2.22
N GLN A 69 7.72 1.44 2.79
CA GLN A 69 6.72 0.62 2.08
C GLN A 69 5.55 1.40 1.46
N LEU A 70 5.46 2.71 1.75
CA LEU A 70 4.31 3.54 1.37
C LEU A 70 4.46 4.24 0.01
N GLY A 71 5.66 4.24 -0.60
CA GLY A 71 5.91 4.96 -1.86
C GLY A 71 6.03 6.48 -1.72
N HIS A 72 6.33 6.96 -0.51
CA HIS A 72 6.63 8.37 -0.22
C HIS A 72 8.09 8.51 0.20
N GLN A 73 8.62 9.73 0.12
CA GLN A 73 9.97 10.03 0.59
C GLN A 73 10.10 9.82 2.11
N LYS A 74 11.34 9.58 2.56
CA LYS A 74 11.67 9.54 3.99
C LYS A 74 11.44 10.93 4.62
N GLY A 75 10.86 10.95 5.82
CA GLY A 75 10.64 12.20 6.56
C GLY A 75 9.51 12.07 7.58
N GLU A 76 8.26 12.11 7.12
CA GLU A 76 7.10 11.95 7.99
C GLU A 76 6.96 10.49 8.42
N LYS A 77 7.12 10.22 9.73
CA LYS A 77 7.08 8.89 10.33
C LYS A 77 5.72 8.21 10.20
N PHE A 78 4.63 8.94 10.40
CA PHE A 78 3.27 8.42 10.33
C PHE A 78 2.43 9.25 9.37
N LEU A 79 1.85 8.59 8.36
CA LEU A 79 0.82 9.17 7.52
C LEU A 79 -0.53 8.83 8.13
N SER A 80 -1.18 9.79 8.79
CA SER A 80 -2.46 9.58 9.49
C SER A 80 -3.70 9.66 8.57
N GLN A 81 -3.50 10.08 7.33
CA GLN A 81 -4.55 10.19 6.31
C GLN A 81 -4.03 9.59 5.00
N LEU A 82 -4.94 9.07 4.18
CA LEU A 82 -4.60 8.54 2.86
C LEU A 82 -3.83 9.56 2.03
N ARG A 83 -2.67 9.16 1.54
CA ARG A 83 -1.84 9.97 0.64
C ARG A 83 -1.68 9.25 -0.68
N GLN A 84 -1.94 9.95 -1.77
CA GLN A 84 -1.75 9.42 -3.11
C GLN A 84 -0.26 9.21 -3.40
N VAL A 85 0.11 8.04 -3.93
CA VAL A 85 1.48 7.73 -4.36
C VAL A 85 1.77 8.43 -5.68
N SER A 86 2.49 9.55 -5.65
CA SER A 86 2.73 10.39 -6.83
C SER A 86 3.42 9.67 -7.98
N TYR A 87 4.32 8.71 -7.70
CA TYR A 87 5.02 7.95 -8.74
C TYR A 87 4.09 7.09 -9.62
N LEU A 88 2.92 6.71 -9.10
CA LEU A 88 1.93 5.93 -9.82
C LEU A 88 0.84 6.81 -10.45
N ARG A 89 0.98 8.15 -10.34
CA ARG A 89 0.05 9.13 -10.89
C ARG A 89 0.48 9.52 -12.30
N HIS A 90 0.07 8.70 -13.27
CA HIS A 90 0.26 9.02 -14.69
C HIS A 90 -1.01 8.65 -15.46
N THR A 91 -1.36 9.43 -16.49
CA THR A 91 -2.57 9.22 -17.31
C THR A 91 -2.63 7.85 -17.98
N ASP A 92 -1.45 7.28 -18.24
CA ASP A 92 -1.31 5.97 -18.89
C ASP A 92 -1.25 4.77 -17.94
N ILE A 93 -1.32 4.99 -16.62
CA ILE A 93 -1.25 3.94 -15.60
C ILE A 93 -2.66 3.67 -15.09
N GLY A 94 -3.21 2.50 -15.45
CA GLY A 94 -4.39 1.93 -14.78
C GLY A 94 -3.95 0.89 -13.75
N ILE A 95 -4.59 0.84 -12.58
CA ILE A 95 -4.27 -0.11 -11.50
C ILE A 95 -5.23 -1.31 -11.57
N ALA A 96 -4.66 -2.51 -11.71
CA ALA A 96 -5.42 -3.76 -11.77
C ALA A 96 -5.52 -4.44 -10.40
N ARG A 97 -4.38 -4.64 -9.72
CA ARG A 97 -4.29 -5.31 -8.42
C ARG A 97 -3.21 -4.66 -7.57
N VAL A 98 -3.37 -4.74 -6.26
CA VAL A 98 -2.34 -4.33 -5.30
C VAL A 98 -2.23 -5.39 -4.23
N ALA A 99 -1.01 -5.71 -3.83
CA ALA A 99 -0.70 -6.63 -2.74
C ALA A 99 0.27 -5.97 -1.75
N CYS A 100 0.22 -6.41 -0.50
CA CYS A 100 0.95 -5.83 0.61
C CYS A 100 1.66 -6.94 1.39
N SER A 101 2.93 -6.74 1.75
CA SER A 101 3.58 -7.41 2.88
C SER A 101 3.65 -6.43 4.05
N ASP A 102 4.31 -6.78 5.15
CA ASP A 102 4.57 -5.81 6.22
C ASP A 102 5.52 -4.68 5.79
N ALA A 103 6.40 -4.96 4.83
CA ALA A 103 7.52 -4.10 4.46
C ALA A 103 7.49 -3.61 3.00
N ALA A 104 6.51 -4.02 2.20
CA ALA A 104 6.40 -3.59 0.80
C ALA A 104 4.95 -3.53 0.31
N THR A 105 4.75 -2.74 -0.73
CA THR A 105 3.51 -2.70 -1.50
C THR A 105 3.81 -2.97 -2.98
N VAL A 106 3.07 -3.87 -3.62
CA VAL A 106 3.23 -4.21 -5.04
C VAL A 106 1.98 -3.82 -5.81
N CYS A 107 2.15 -3.09 -6.90
CA CYS A 107 1.07 -2.61 -7.76
C CYS A 107 1.20 -3.21 -9.15
N LEU A 108 0.20 -3.98 -9.57
CA LEU A 108 0.03 -4.46 -10.94
C LEU A 108 -0.83 -3.47 -11.72
N THR A 109 -0.35 -3.04 -12.88
CA THR A 109 -1.10 -2.17 -13.78
C THR A 109 -1.93 -2.98 -14.79
N THR A 110 -2.94 -2.35 -15.38
CA THR A 110 -3.75 -2.94 -16.46
C THR A 110 -2.97 -3.21 -17.75
N LYS A 111 -1.75 -2.66 -17.87
CA LYS A 111 -0.83 -2.91 -18.98
C LYS A 111 0.23 -3.99 -18.67
N GLY A 112 0.12 -4.65 -17.52
CA GLY A 112 1.05 -5.71 -17.11
C GLY A 112 2.40 -5.20 -16.56
N ASP A 113 2.56 -3.90 -16.33
CA ASP A 113 3.70 -3.40 -15.55
C ASP A 113 3.49 -3.71 -14.05
N VAL A 114 4.56 -4.12 -13.36
CA VAL A 114 4.57 -4.36 -11.91
C VAL A 114 5.52 -3.37 -11.24
N PHE A 115 4.98 -2.61 -10.29
CA PHE A 115 5.72 -1.67 -9.46
C PHE A 115 5.84 -2.15 -8.02
N VAL A 116 6.94 -1.83 -7.37
CA VAL A 116 7.20 -2.14 -5.96
C VAL A 116 7.50 -0.84 -5.22
N LEU A 117 6.79 -0.62 -4.12
CA LEU A 117 7.04 0.41 -3.12
C LEU A 117 7.82 -0.25 -1.97
N HIS A 118 9.11 0.04 -1.89
CA HIS A 118 10.02 -0.51 -0.88
C HIS A 118 11.24 0.40 -0.73
N GLU A 119 11.81 0.52 0.47
CA GLU A 119 12.98 1.37 0.74
C GLU A 119 12.82 2.83 0.25
N TYR A 120 11.61 3.40 0.39
CA TYR A 120 11.26 4.76 -0.06
C TYR A 120 11.32 4.97 -1.57
N ASN A 121 11.45 3.89 -2.35
CA ASN A 121 11.48 3.92 -3.80
C ASN A 121 10.20 3.33 -4.38
N CYS A 122 9.79 3.86 -5.54
CA CYS A 122 8.82 3.22 -6.42
C CYS A 122 9.56 2.71 -7.66
N ARG A 123 9.80 1.39 -7.74
CA ARG A 123 10.55 0.77 -8.82
C ARG A 123 9.65 -0.10 -9.68
N LYS A 124 9.77 0.00 -11.00
CA LYS A 124 9.18 -0.96 -11.93
C LYS A 124 10.08 -2.19 -12.01
N ILE A 125 9.55 -3.37 -11.69
CA ILE A 125 10.32 -4.64 -11.72
C ILE A 125 9.95 -5.53 -12.91
N VAL A 126 8.75 -5.34 -13.47
CA VAL A 126 8.31 -6.01 -14.70
C VAL A 126 7.68 -4.95 -15.60
N SER A 127 7.95 -5.05 -16.90
CA SER A 127 7.27 -4.23 -17.90
C SER A 127 6.53 -5.10 -18.90
N LYS A 128 5.27 -4.73 -19.18
CA LYS A 128 4.41 -5.40 -20.17
C LYS A 128 4.35 -6.92 -19.98
N GLY A 129 4.27 -7.39 -18.73
CA GLY A 129 4.05 -8.79 -18.43
C GLY A 129 2.67 -9.19 -18.95
N GLN A 130 2.64 -9.85 -20.10
CA GLN A 130 1.40 -10.35 -20.68
C GLN A 130 0.77 -11.37 -19.72
N ASP A 131 -0.54 -11.30 -19.59
CA ASP A 131 -1.37 -12.30 -18.90
C ASP A 131 -1.18 -12.40 -17.38
N ILE A 132 -0.44 -11.49 -16.72
CA ILE A 132 -0.38 -11.45 -15.25
C ILE A 132 -1.73 -10.96 -14.70
N ASP A 133 -2.41 -11.79 -13.92
CA ASP A 133 -3.71 -11.47 -13.31
C ASP A 133 -3.62 -11.29 -11.78
N LYS A 134 -2.57 -11.84 -11.16
CA LYS A 134 -2.37 -11.84 -9.70
C LYS A 134 -0.92 -11.54 -9.34
N VAL A 135 -0.78 -10.81 -8.24
CA VAL A 135 0.50 -10.52 -7.59
C VAL A 135 0.40 -10.82 -6.10
N LEU A 136 1.48 -11.37 -5.54
CA LEU A 136 1.67 -11.58 -4.12
C LEU A 136 3.06 -11.06 -3.73
N VAL A 137 3.20 -10.63 -2.48
CA VAL A 137 4.47 -10.15 -1.96
C VAL A 137 4.67 -10.63 -0.53
N THR A 138 5.89 -11.08 -0.23
CA THR A 138 6.32 -11.50 1.11
C THR A 138 7.70 -10.92 1.42
N GLY A 139 8.03 -10.85 2.71
CA GLY A 139 9.31 -10.29 3.16
C GLY A 139 9.46 -8.80 2.86
N GLY A 140 10.73 -8.40 2.73
CA GLY A 140 11.17 -7.01 2.68
C GLY A 140 11.67 -6.51 4.02
N ASN A 141 12.42 -5.40 3.96
CA ASN A 141 12.98 -4.73 5.14
C ASN A 141 12.32 -3.37 5.34
N LEU A 142 11.92 -3.10 6.58
CA LEU A 142 11.52 -1.77 7.04
C LEU A 142 12.78 -1.00 7.47
N ASP A 143 12.83 0.31 7.19
CA ASP A 143 13.88 1.18 7.69
C ASP A 143 13.84 1.27 9.23
N HIS A 144 14.69 0.46 9.87
CA HIS A 144 14.79 0.37 11.32
C HIS A 144 15.18 1.70 11.98
N SER A 145 15.88 2.59 11.28
CA SER A 145 16.31 3.88 11.82
C SER A 145 15.15 4.81 12.14
N VAL A 146 13.95 4.55 11.60
CA VAL A 146 12.74 5.33 11.86
C VAL A 146 12.18 5.08 13.26
N ASP A 147 12.32 3.84 13.76
CA ASP A 147 11.88 3.47 15.10
C ASP A 147 12.65 2.25 15.64
N ILE A 148 13.78 2.52 16.29
CA ILE A 148 14.64 1.49 16.89
C ILE A 148 14.00 0.75 18.07
N GLY A 149 12.89 1.26 18.62
CA GLY A 149 12.16 0.60 19.71
C GLY A 149 11.20 -0.49 19.22
N ILE A 150 10.85 -0.45 17.93
CA ILE A 150 9.86 -1.32 17.30
C ILE A 150 10.49 -2.22 16.24
N LEU A 151 11.48 -1.69 15.51
CA LEU A 151 12.16 -2.38 14.41
C LEU A 151 13.58 -2.77 14.79
N THR A 152 14.02 -3.93 14.29
CA THR A 152 15.40 -4.40 14.44
C THR A 152 16.18 -4.18 13.13
N GLU A 153 17.49 -3.90 13.23
CA GLU A 153 18.37 -3.58 12.10
C GLU A 153 18.36 -4.64 10.98
N LYS A 154 18.08 -5.90 11.33
CA LYS A 154 17.98 -7.04 10.41
C LYS A 154 16.61 -7.74 10.50
N GLY A 155 15.57 -6.99 10.84
CA GLY A 155 14.25 -7.53 11.20
C GLY A 155 13.36 -8.00 10.06
N GLY A 156 13.88 -8.15 8.84
CA GLY A 156 13.10 -8.54 7.67
C GLY A 156 13.68 -9.74 6.93
N GLU A 157 12.88 -10.26 6.00
CA GLU A 157 13.24 -11.35 5.10
C GLU A 157 13.51 -10.81 3.69
N GLU A 158 14.08 -11.64 2.83
CA GLU A 158 14.24 -11.28 1.42
C GLU A 158 12.88 -10.92 0.80
N LEU A 159 12.84 -9.79 0.08
CA LEU A 159 11.63 -9.39 -0.61
C LEU A 159 11.36 -10.34 -1.79
N SER A 160 10.27 -11.09 -1.70
CA SER A 160 9.82 -11.98 -2.78
C SER A 160 8.53 -11.44 -3.38
N VAL A 161 8.51 -11.26 -4.70
CA VAL A 161 7.30 -10.90 -5.45
C VAL A 161 6.95 -12.06 -6.36
N MET A 162 5.78 -12.66 -6.13
CA MET A 162 5.24 -13.74 -6.93
C MET A 162 4.17 -13.20 -7.87
N MET A 163 4.20 -13.64 -9.10
CA MET A 163 3.27 -13.27 -10.16
C MET A 163 2.66 -14.56 -10.68
N LYS A 164 1.35 -14.53 -10.93
CA LYS A 164 0.63 -15.64 -11.53
C LYS A 164 -0.09 -15.13 -12.77
N ASN A 165 -0.02 -15.92 -13.84
CA ASN A 165 -0.76 -15.63 -15.06
C ASN A 165 -2.12 -16.34 -15.10
N GLU A 166 -2.94 -16.02 -16.10
CA GLU A 166 -4.25 -16.65 -16.30
C GLU A 166 -4.17 -18.18 -16.50
N SER A 167 -3.08 -18.68 -17.11
CA SER A 167 -2.84 -20.12 -17.28
C SER A 167 -2.40 -20.83 -15.99
N GLY A 168 -2.14 -20.06 -14.95
CA GLY A 168 -1.88 -20.50 -13.60
C GLY A 168 -0.41 -20.81 -13.28
N GLN A 169 0.50 -20.40 -14.15
CA GLN A 169 1.96 -20.51 -14.03
C GLN A 169 2.55 -19.35 -13.23
#